data_AF-A0A7X8MRI8-F1
#
_entry.id   AF-A0A7X8MRI8-F1
#
_cell.length_a   1.000
_cell.length_b   1.000
_cell.length_c   1.000
_cell.angle_alpha   90.00
_cell.angle_beta   90.00
_cell.angle_gamma   90.00
#
_symmetry.space_group_name_H-M   'P 1'
#
loop_
_entity.id
_entity.type
_entity.pdbx_description
1 polymer ?
#
loop_
_entity_poly.entity_id
_entity_poly.type
_entity_poly.pdbx_seq_one_letter_code
_entity_poly.pdbx_strand_id
1 'polypeptide(L)'
;MKKKLLAIVLTSILGVGSVLTGCGPKEEGTDKKDENKVLKLTYSGTPQPHEKEYIINNFIKKFEEKHNAKVEVDFIAQADAIKKIGTEQETGNIVSDVLFIDTANMAPVGTAYAASPNDYIVGAAPKGTKGAGSTAGAWTYGIQKGAKNKELAEEFIKYALDPEVNYELCVEMGGLLSPIKEVGDMLESSDVIMNAGNKMFETTIVSGVPSTDYTDWNAVKLLYGDLFEKIAETKELPDDAFFNDLQSQLDSLRKLVRK
;
A
#
# COMPACT_ATOMS: atom_id res chain seq x y z
N MET A 1 2.74 -48.29 31.02
CA MET A 1 2.99 -47.35 29.92
C MET A 1 1.66 -47.04 29.24
N LYS A 2 1.11 -45.84 29.46
CA LYS A 2 -0.26 -45.46 29.08
C LYS A 2 -0.30 -44.99 27.62
N LYS A 3 -1.23 -45.55 26.84
CA LYS A 3 -1.68 -45.01 25.55
C LYS A 3 -3.16 -44.67 25.64
N LYS A 4 -3.48 -43.44 25.20
CA LYS A 4 -4.72 -42.92 24.59
C LYS A 4 -6.05 -43.12 25.34
N LEU A 5 -6.77 -42.02 25.56
CA LEU A 5 -8.11 -41.84 24.99
C LEU A 5 -8.51 -40.36 24.95
N LEU A 6 -9.12 -39.99 23.81
CA LEU A 6 -9.80 -38.75 23.50
C LEU A 6 -11.10 -38.64 24.33
N ALA A 7 -11.48 -37.45 24.80
CA ALA A 7 -12.84 -37.18 25.26
C ALA A 7 -13.26 -35.77 24.81
N ILE A 8 -14.18 -35.76 23.85
CA ILE A 8 -14.94 -34.62 23.35
C ILE A 8 -16.00 -34.29 24.40
N VAL A 9 -16.10 -33.03 24.82
CA VAL A 9 -17.26 -32.53 25.59
C VAL A 9 -17.88 -31.39 24.78
N LEU A 10 -18.92 -31.76 24.05
CA LEU A 10 -19.91 -30.87 23.46
C LEU A 10 -20.98 -30.65 24.55
N THR A 11 -21.23 -29.41 24.97
CA THR A 11 -22.39 -29.11 25.84
C THR A 11 -23.13 -27.92 25.29
N SER A 12 -24.14 -28.25 24.50
CA SER A 12 -25.27 -27.41 24.12
C SER A 12 -26.12 -27.10 25.36
N ILE A 13 -26.28 -25.83 25.70
CA ILE A 13 -27.32 -25.35 26.60
C ILE A 13 -28.34 -24.59 25.77
N LEU A 14 -29.42 -25.29 25.42
CA LEU A 14 -30.72 -24.71 25.11
C LEU A 14 -31.42 -24.42 26.44
N GLY A 15 -31.62 -23.13 26.73
CA GLY A 15 -32.49 -22.67 27.82
C GLY A 15 -33.66 -21.89 27.23
N VAL A 16 -34.80 -22.57 27.06
CA VAL A 16 -36.10 -21.94 26.84
C VAL A 16 -36.59 -21.41 28.20
N GLY A 17 -36.94 -20.13 28.26
CA GLY A 17 -37.43 -19.50 29.48
C GLY A 17 -38.28 -18.26 29.23
N SER A 18 -39.59 -18.47 29.17
CA SER A 18 -40.69 -17.56 29.54
C SER A 18 -40.84 -16.21 28.84
N VAL A 19 -41.81 -16.21 27.92
CA VAL A 19 -42.63 -15.06 27.52
C VAL A 19 -43.34 -14.49 28.75
N LEU A 20 -43.07 -13.23 29.09
CA LEU A 20 -43.98 -12.40 29.90
C LEU A 20 -44.23 -11.11 29.13
N THR A 21 -45.47 -11.00 28.67
CA THR A 21 -46.11 -9.81 28.11
C THR A 21 -46.09 -8.66 29.11
N GLY A 22 -45.45 -7.55 28.74
CA GLY A 22 -45.57 -6.26 29.41
C GLY A 22 -45.82 -5.17 28.37
N CYS A 23 -47.08 -4.77 28.20
CA CYS A 23 -47.44 -3.54 27.49
C CYS A 23 -47.09 -2.33 28.39
N GLY A 24 -46.25 -1.44 27.89
CA GLY A 24 -45.95 -0.12 28.43
C GLY A 24 -45.42 0.78 27.30
N PRO A 25 -45.61 2.11 27.34
CA PRO A 25 -45.53 2.95 26.15
C PRO A 25 -44.11 3.07 25.60
N LYS A 26 -44.03 3.12 24.27
CA LYS A 26 -42.82 3.42 23.49
C LYS A 26 -42.19 4.74 23.94
N GLU A 27 -41.00 4.65 24.53
CA GLU A 27 -39.97 5.68 24.41
C GLU A 27 -38.94 5.15 23.40
N GLU A 28 -38.79 5.88 22.30
CA GLU A 28 -37.77 5.66 21.28
C GLU A 28 -36.43 6.25 21.75
N GLY A 29 -35.34 5.51 21.48
CA GLY A 29 -34.03 6.09 21.20
C GLY A 29 -33.02 6.05 22.35
N THR A 30 -32.63 4.85 22.80
CA THR A 30 -31.32 4.23 22.51
C THR A 30 -30.08 4.94 23.09
N ASP A 31 -29.72 4.53 24.31
CA ASP A 31 -28.31 4.26 24.61
C ASP A 31 -27.86 3.07 23.73
N LYS A 32 -27.36 3.37 22.52
CA LYS A 32 -26.48 2.42 21.83
C LYS A 32 -25.20 2.38 22.66
N LYS A 33 -25.04 1.33 23.47
CA LYS A 33 -23.71 0.87 23.88
C LYS A 33 -22.87 0.81 22.60
N ASP A 34 -21.80 1.61 22.55
CA ASP A 34 -20.79 1.57 21.50
C ASP A 34 -20.38 0.11 21.27
N GLU A 35 -20.87 -0.50 20.18
CA GLU A 35 -20.18 -1.64 19.61
C GLU A 35 -18.83 -1.11 19.16
N ASN A 36 -17.75 -1.53 19.82
CA ASN A 36 -16.38 -1.25 19.40
C ASN A 36 -16.28 -1.55 17.89
N LYS A 37 -16.25 -0.50 17.05
CA LYS A 37 -16.24 -0.65 15.61
C LYS A 37 -14.86 -1.18 15.21
N VAL A 38 -14.80 -2.37 14.63
CA VAL A 38 -13.53 -2.98 14.19
C VAL A 38 -13.38 -2.80 12.68
N LEU A 39 -12.40 -2.01 12.25
CA LEU A 39 -11.98 -1.84 10.86
C LEU A 39 -10.88 -2.84 10.51
N LYS A 40 -11.00 -3.55 9.39
CA LYS A 40 -9.97 -4.49 8.93
C LYS A 40 -9.16 -3.90 7.78
N LEU A 41 -7.90 -3.57 8.04
CA LEU A 41 -6.95 -3.04 7.05
C LEU A 41 -6.02 -4.15 6.57
N THR A 42 -6.04 -4.43 5.27
CA THR A 42 -4.97 -5.23 4.65
C THR A 42 -3.90 -4.27 4.13
N TYR A 43 -2.69 -4.39 4.67
CA TYR A 43 -1.53 -3.61 4.25
C TYR A 43 -0.65 -4.49 3.35
N SER A 44 -0.75 -4.28 2.04
CA SER A 44 0.01 -5.00 1.02
C SER A 44 1.36 -4.33 0.80
N GLY A 45 2.44 -5.10 0.93
CA GLY A 45 3.82 -4.62 0.77
C GLY A 45 4.74 -5.23 1.82
N THR A 46 6.02 -4.85 1.80
CA THR A 46 6.98 -5.26 2.83
C THR A 46 7.55 -4.03 3.53
N PRO A 47 6.76 -3.33 4.35
CA PRO A 47 7.27 -2.20 5.12
C PRO A 47 8.37 -2.67 6.07
N GLN A 48 9.35 -1.80 6.29
CA GLN A 48 10.46 -2.05 7.21
C GLN A 48 9.94 -2.19 8.65
N PRO A 49 10.70 -2.85 9.56
CA PRO A 49 10.27 -3.01 10.95
C PRO A 49 9.89 -1.70 11.66
N HIS A 50 10.67 -0.63 11.44
CA HIS A 50 10.39 0.68 12.03
C HIS A 50 9.11 1.33 11.45
N GLU A 51 8.88 1.20 10.14
CA GLU A 51 7.65 1.67 9.49
C GLU A 51 6.43 0.94 10.05
N LYS A 52 6.51 -0.38 10.27
CA LYS A 52 5.42 -1.15 10.91
C LYS A 52 5.14 -0.65 12.32
N GLU A 53 6.19 -0.35 13.08
CA GLU A 53 6.06 0.18 14.43
C GLU A 53 5.36 1.52 14.43
N TYR A 54 5.77 2.46 13.58
CA TYR A 54 5.11 3.75 13.41
C TYR A 54 3.65 3.60 12.96
N ILE A 55 3.39 2.77 11.95
CA ILE A 55 2.04 2.51 11.45
C ILE A 55 1.14 2.07 12.60
N ILE A 56 1.54 1.05 13.37
CA ILE A 56 0.70 0.52 14.44
C ILE A 56 0.60 1.46 15.64
N ASN A 57 1.72 1.98 16.11
CA ASN A 57 1.77 2.68 17.40
C ASN A 57 1.39 4.15 17.32
N ASN A 58 1.45 4.76 16.13
CA ASN A 58 1.21 6.18 15.95
C ASN A 58 0.06 6.40 14.96
N PHE A 59 0.26 6.02 13.70
CA PHE A 59 -0.71 6.31 12.64
C PHE A 59 -2.08 5.67 12.91
N ILE A 60 -2.11 4.38 13.23
CA ILE A 60 -3.34 3.65 13.53
C ILE A 60 -3.92 4.08 14.88
N LYS A 61 -3.11 4.22 15.93
CA LYS A 61 -3.63 4.63 17.25
C LYS A 61 -4.30 6.00 17.22
N LYS A 62 -3.72 6.99 16.52
CA LYS A 62 -4.34 8.31 16.33
C LYS A 62 -5.73 8.20 15.68
N PHE A 63 -5.89 7.31 14.70
CA PHE A 63 -7.21 7.03 14.10
C PHE A 63 -8.17 6.37 15.09
N GLU A 64 -7.72 5.31 15.79
CA GLU A 64 -8.52 4.59 16.78
C GLU A 64 -9.05 5.54 17.87
N GLU A 65 -8.18 6.41 18.40
CA GLU A 65 -8.52 7.42 19.41
C GLU A 65 -9.53 8.45 18.89
N LYS A 66 -9.30 8.99 17.68
CA LYS A 66 -10.17 10.00 17.07
C LYS A 66 -11.57 9.47 16.75
N HIS A 67 -11.67 8.19 16.37
CA HIS A 67 -12.92 7.60 15.87
C HIS A 67 -13.58 6.61 16.83
N ASN A 68 -13.04 6.44 18.05
CA ASN A 68 -13.48 5.43 19.02
C ASN A 68 -13.68 4.06 18.37
N ALA A 69 -12.66 3.63 17.62
CA ALA A 69 -12.67 2.43 16.80
C ALA A 69 -11.43 1.58 17.09
N LYS A 70 -11.46 0.32 16.64
CA LYS A 70 -10.29 -0.55 16.61
C LYS A 70 -9.92 -0.84 15.16
N VAL A 71 -8.65 -0.80 14.79
CA VAL A 71 -8.16 -1.21 13.48
C VAL A 71 -7.32 -2.48 13.63
N GLU A 72 -7.72 -3.53 12.94
CA GLU A 72 -6.95 -4.76 12.82
C GLU A 72 -6.16 -4.70 11.50
N VAL A 73 -4.84 -4.61 11.60
CA VAL A 73 -3.94 -4.52 10.45
C VAL A 73 -3.34 -5.88 10.13
N ASP A 74 -3.48 -6.29 8.88
CA ASP A 74 -2.90 -7.51 8.33
C ASP A 74 -1.78 -7.13 7.33
N PHE A 75 -0.52 -7.22 7.76
CA PHE A 75 0.64 -6.96 6.92
C PHE A 75 0.99 -8.21 6.10
N ILE A 76 0.87 -8.12 4.78
CA ILE A 76 1.09 -9.25 3.88
C ILE A 76 1.89 -8.84 2.65
N ALA A 77 2.60 -9.80 2.05
CA ALA A 77 3.29 -9.58 0.79
C ALA A 77 2.29 -9.30 -0.35
N GLN A 78 2.73 -8.58 -1.38
CA GLN A 78 1.85 -8.17 -2.48
C GLN A 78 1.20 -9.37 -3.21
N ALA A 79 1.96 -10.45 -3.41
CA ALA A 79 1.42 -11.68 -4.03
C ALA A 79 0.30 -12.33 -3.19
N ASP A 80 0.45 -12.32 -1.87
CA ASP A 80 -0.54 -12.87 -0.94
C ASP A 80 -1.80 -11.99 -0.89
N ALA A 81 -1.63 -10.67 -0.97
CA ALA A 81 -2.75 -9.73 -1.05
C ALA A 81 -3.61 -9.98 -2.30
N ILE A 82 -2.99 -10.16 -3.47
CA ILE A 82 -3.70 -10.47 -4.72
C ILE A 82 -4.52 -11.75 -4.56
N LYS A 83 -3.91 -12.82 -4.04
CA LYS A 83 -4.59 -14.10 -3.82
C LYS A 83 -5.75 -13.98 -2.84
N LYS A 84 -5.53 -13.30 -1.69
CA LYS A 84 -6.56 -13.08 -0.66
C LYS A 84 -7.75 -12.30 -1.22
N ILE A 85 -7.50 -11.18 -1.90
CA ILE A 85 -8.54 -10.34 -2.52
C ILE A 85 -9.34 -11.17 -3.54
N GLY A 86 -8.66 -11.94 -4.40
CA GLY A 86 -9.30 -12.83 -5.35
C GLY A 86 -10.23 -13.85 -4.69
N THR A 87 -9.74 -14.56 -3.66
CA THR A 87 -10.54 -15.54 -2.91
C THR A 87 -11.73 -14.90 -2.19
N GLU A 88 -11.55 -13.73 -1.57
CA GLU A 88 -12.67 -13.01 -0.94
C GLU A 88 -13.78 -12.71 -1.97
N GLN A 89 -13.40 -12.20 -3.15
CA GLN A 89 -14.36 -11.87 -4.21
C GLN A 89 -15.02 -13.11 -4.82
N GLU A 90 -14.27 -14.18 -5.08
CA GLU A 90 -14.79 -15.43 -5.63
C GLU A 90 -15.79 -16.12 -4.69
N THR A 91 -15.51 -16.10 -3.39
CA THR A 91 -16.35 -16.77 -2.37
C THR A 91 -17.49 -15.90 -1.85
N GLY A 92 -17.42 -14.58 -2.06
CA GLY A 92 -18.31 -13.60 -1.45
C GLY A 92 -18.10 -13.40 0.06
N ASN A 93 -17.13 -14.09 0.67
CA ASN A 93 -16.79 -13.92 2.09
C ASN A 93 -15.78 -12.78 2.26
N ILE A 94 -16.28 -11.54 2.18
CA ILE A 94 -15.45 -10.34 2.29
C ILE A 94 -15.08 -10.08 3.76
N VAL A 95 -13.79 -9.99 4.03
CA VAL A 95 -13.24 -9.79 5.39
C VAL A 95 -12.40 -8.52 5.47
N SER A 96 -11.76 -8.10 4.37
CA SER A 96 -11.00 -6.85 4.31
C SER A 96 -11.94 -5.67 4.11
N ASP A 97 -11.77 -4.58 4.87
CA ASP A 97 -12.53 -3.33 4.69
C ASP A 97 -11.74 -2.33 3.84
N VAL A 98 -10.48 -2.07 4.22
CA VAL A 98 -9.55 -1.19 3.50
C VAL A 98 -8.37 -2.01 2.99
N LEU A 99 -7.92 -1.70 1.78
CA LEU A 99 -6.72 -2.23 1.16
C LEU A 99 -5.73 -1.09 0.95
N PHE A 100 -4.55 -1.18 1.53
CA PHE A 100 -3.41 -0.36 1.13
C PHE A 100 -2.54 -1.15 0.16
N ILE A 101 -2.29 -0.60 -1.03
CA ILE A 101 -1.53 -1.27 -2.10
C ILE A 101 -0.26 -0.49 -2.40
N ASP A 102 0.87 -1.10 -2.07
CA ASP A 102 2.22 -0.58 -2.27
C ASP A 102 2.81 -0.94 -3.65
N THR A 103 3.52 0.03 -4.25
CA THR A 103 4.34 -0.11 -5.47
C THR A 103 5.79 0.44 -5.29
N ALA A 104 6.34 0.33 -4.07
CA ALA A 104 7.54 1.01 -3.55
C ALA A 104 8.78 1.03 -4.46
N ASN A 105 9.40 2.22 -4.55
CA ASN A 105 10.78 2.42 -5.02
C ASN A 105 11.58 3.51 -4.26
N MET A 106 10.95 4.37 -3.43
CA MET A 106 11.63 5.54 -2.83
C MET A 106 12.14 5.37 -1.38
N ALA A 107 11.44 4.61 -0.53
CA ALA A 107 11.79 4.42 0.88
C ALA A 107 13.24 3.94 1.15
N PRO A 108 13.86 3.07 0.30
CA PRO A 108 15.25 2.66 0.52
C PRO A 108 16.27 3.81 0.45
N VAL A 109 16.02 4.82 -0.39
CA VAL A 109 16.90 6.00 -0.50
C VAL A 109 16.86 6.82 0.79
N GLY A 110 15.67 7.04 1.34
CA GLY A 110 15.48 7.73 2.62
C GLY A 110 16.16 7.01 3.78
N THR A 111 16.00 5.67 3.85
CA THR A 111 16.66 4.85 4.88
C THR A 111 18.19 4.98 4.79
N ALA A 112 18.77 4.91 3.59
CA ALA A 112 20.21 5.03 3.40
C ALA A 112 20.73 6.44 3.75
N TYR A 113 19.99 7.48 3.35
CA TYR A 113 20.35 8.86 3.66
C TYR A 113 20.30 9.14 5.18
N ALA A 114 19.25 8.71 5.86
CA ALA A 114 19.09 8.90 7.31
C ALA A 114 20.20 8.21 8.12
N ALA A 115 20.72 7.08 7.63
CA ALA A 115 21.81 6.34 8.29
C ALA A 115 23.17 7.08 8.22
N SER A 116 23.44 7.81 7.14
CA SER A 116 24.72 8.49 6.90
C SER A 116 24.55 9.81 6.11
N PRO A 117 23.91 10.85 6.67
CA PRO A 117 23.58 12.06 5.90
C PRO A 117 24.81 12.86 5.44
N ASN A 118 25.95 12.70 6.11
CA ASN A 118 27.21 13.36 5.73
C ASN A 118 27.93 12.67 4.55
N ASP A 119 27.57 11.42 4.25
CA ASP A 119 28.21 10.63 3.19
C ASP A 119 27.47 10.75 1.84
N TYR A 120 26.28 11.35 1.84
CA TYR A 120 25.40 11.39 0.68
C TYR A 120 24.95 12.81 0.34
N ILE A 121 24.91 13.10 -0.97
CA ILE A 121 24.22 14.26 -1.54
C ILE A 121 23.06 13.72 -2.37
N VAL A 122 21.85 14.17 -2.05
CA VAL A 122 20.64 13.81 -2.79
C VAL A 122 20.46 14.82 -3.93
N GLY A 123 20.39 14.33 -5.17
CA GLY A 123 20.30 15.15 -6.36
C GLY A 123 19.25 14.64 -7.33
N ALA A 124 18.83 15.50 -8.25
CA ALA A 124 17.91 15.13 -9.33
C ALA A 124 18.53 14.06 -10.24
N ALA A 125 17.68 13.27 -10.88
CA ALA A 125 18.11 12.27 -11.86
C ALA A 125 18.98 12.91 -12.97
N PRO A 126 20.03 12.23 -13.44
CA PRO A 126 20.90 12.74 -14.50
C PRO A 126 20.11 12.98 -15.79
N LYS A 127 20.45 14.05 -16.51
CA LYS A 127 19.77 14.49 -17.74
C LYS A 127 20.61 14.17 -18.98
N GLY A 128 19.98 13.55 -19.98
CA GLY A 128 20.52 13.41 -21.33
C GLY A 128 20.06 14.54 -22.26
N THR A 129 20.42 14.45 -23.54
CA THR A 129 20.04 15.45 -24.57
C THR A 129 18.52 15.62 -24.74
N LYS A 130 17.74 14.60 -24.37
CA LYS A 130 16.27 14.60 -24.41
C LYS A 130 15.59 14.92 -23.07
N GLY A 131 16.35 15.18 -22.01
CA GLY A 131 15.79 15.34 -20.66
C GLY A 131 16.23 14.27 -19.67
N ALA A 132 15.70 14.37 -18.46
CA ALA A 132 15.75 13.31 -17.46
C ALA A 132 14.38 12.60 -17.45
N GLY A 133 14.38 11.28 -17.34
CA GLY A 133 13.16 10.47 -17.29
C GLY A 133 12.95 9.86 -15.90
N SER A 134 11.71 9.74 -15.47
CA SER A 134 11.33 9.00 -14.27
C SER A 134 9.99 8.30 -14.44
N THR A 135 9.77 7.22 -13.71
CA THR A 135 8.47 6.55 -13.60
C THR A 135 7.82 6.91 -12.28
N ALA A 136 6.52 7.22 -12.32
CA ALA A 136 5.72 7.41 -11.12
C ALA A 136 4.77 6.22 -10.92
N GLY A 137 4.78 5.66 -9.72
CA GLY A 137 3.77 4.77 -9.18
C GLY A 137 3.13 5.42 -7.95
N ALA A 138 1.87 5.11 -7.69
CA ALA A 138 1.17 5.61 -6.51
C ALA A 138 0.92 4.47 -5.52
N TRP A 139 0.96 4.81 -4.24
CA TRP A 139 0.38 3.99 -3.20
C TRP A 139 -1.07 4.39 -3.02
N THR A 140 -1.95 3.41 -2.93
CA THR A 140 -3.38 3.68 -2.97
C THR A 140 -4.11 2.99 -1.83
N TYR A 141 -5.03 3.72 -1.22
CA TYR A 141 -6.06 3.14 -0.37
C TYR A 141 -7.31 2.86 -1.21
N GLY A 142 -7.87 1.67 -1.05
CA GLY A 142 -9.14 1.27 -1.67
C GLY A 142 -10.08 0.64 -0.65
N ILE A 143 -11.37 0.92 -0.78
CA ILE A 143 -12.39 0.21 -0.01
C ILE A 143 -12.76 -1.06 -0.78
N GLN A 144 -12.66 -2.20 -0.12
CA GLN A 144 -12.99 -3.48 -0.74
C GLN A 144 -14.48 -3.53 -1.09
N LYS A 145 -14.80 -4.03 -2.28
CA LYS A 145 -16.20 -4.19 -2.68
C LYS A 145 -16.89 -5.19 -1.76
N GLY A 146 -17.96 -4.75 -1.09
CA GLY A 146 -18.66 -5.54 -0.08
C GLY A 146 -18.08 -5.43 1.34
N ALA A 147 -17.19 -4.46 1.59
CA ALA A 147 -16.68 -4.14 2.92
C ALA A 147 -17.82 -3.96 3.94
N LYS A 148 -17.64 -4.52 5.13
CA LYS A 148 -18.67 -4.55 6.18
C LYS A 148 -18.74 -3.20 6.90
N ASN A 149 -17.62 -2.48 6.98
CA ASN A 149 -17.49 -1.23 7.69
C ASN A 149 -17.23 -0.04 6.76
N LYS A 150 -18.03 0.10 5.69
CA LYS A 150 -17.79 1.09 4.62
C LYS A 150 -17.63 2.53 5.13
N GLU A 151 -18.50 2.99 6.03
CA GLU A 151 -18.44 4.36 6.56
C GLU A 151 -17.14 4.60 7.33
N LEU A 152 -16.73 3.65 8.17
CA LEU A 152 -15.48 3.74 8.92
C LEU A 152 -14.25 3.65 8.00
N ALA A 153 -14.34 2.87 6.92
CA ALA A 153 -13.32 2.81 5.88
C ALA A 153 -13.18 4.15 5.13
N GLU A 154 -14.28 4.83 4.85
CA GLU A 154 -14.25 6.18 4.25
C GLU A 154 -13.61 7.21 5.20
N GLU A 155 -13.93 7.15 6.50
CA GLU A 155 -13.27 7.99 7.51
C GLU A 155 -11.77 7.70 7.63
N PHE A 156 -11.37 6.43 7.53
CA PHE A 156 -9.96 6.05 7.52
C PHE A 156 -9.21 6.63 6.32
N ILE A 157 -9.81 6.57 5.12
CA ILE A 157 -9.20 7.17 3.93
C ILE A 157 -9.12 8.69 4.07
N LYS A 158 -10.16 9.36 4.59
CA LYS A 158 -10.11 10.82 4.85
C LYS A 158 -9.00 11.17 5.84
N TYR A 159 -8.82 10.37 6.89
CA TYR A 159 -7.74 10.54 7.85
C TYR A 159 -6.37 10.39 7.18
N ALA A 160 -6.15 9.36 6.36
CA ALA A 160 -4.89 9.16 5.65
C ALA A 160 -4.59 10.26 4.61
N LEU A 161 -5.62 10.95 4.13
CA LEU A 161 -5.56 12.07 3.18
C LEU A 161 -5.54 13.44 3.87
N ASP A 162 -5.60 13.51 5.19
CA ASP A 162 -5.39 14.76 5.91
C ASP A 162 -3.93 15.23 5.70
N PRO A 163 -3.67 16.49 5.30
CA PRO A 163 -2.33 16.94 4.96
C PRO A 163 -1.31 16.76 6.08
N GLU A 164 -1.67 17.05 7.34
CA GLU A 164 -0.74 16.92 8.47
C GLU A 164 -0.41 15.44 8.74
N VAL A 165 -1.45 14.60 8.75
CA VAL A 165 -1.29 13.14 8.94
C VAL A 165 -0.45 12.54 7.81
N ASN A 166 -0.68 12.98 6.58
CA ASN A 166 0.04 12.49 5.41
C ASN A 166 1.51 12.95 5.42
N TYR A 167 1.78 14.20 5.81
CA TYR A 167 3.13 14.71 5.98
C TYR A 167 3.93 13.86 6.99
N GLU A 168 3.38 13.63 8.19
CA GLU A 168 4.03 12.80 9.21
C GLU A 168 4.28 11.38 8.70
N LEU A 169 3.30 10.78 8.01
CA LEU A 169 3.46 9.45 7.41
C LEU A 169 4.58 9.44 6.35
N CYS A 170 4.65 10.45 5.49
CA CYS A 170 5.69 10.55 4.47
C CYS A 170 7.08 10.68 5.09
N VAL A 171 7.24 11.47 6.15
CA VAL A 171 8.51 11.62 6.89
C VAL A 171 8.96 10.28 7.47
N GLU A 172 8.07 9.61 8.21
CA GLU A 172 8.37 8.37 8.94
C GLU A 172 8.59 7.16 8.02
N MET A 173 8.13 7.26 6.78
CA MET A 173 8.38 6.27 5.73
C MET A 173 9.58 6.63 4.83
N GLY A 174 10.53 7.41 5.36
CA GLY A 174 11.79 7.73 4.68
C GLY A 174 11.67 8.87 3.66
N GLY A 175 10.71 9.78 3.83
CA GLY A 175 10.54 10.95 2.97
C GLY A 175 9.85 10.62 1.64
N LEU A 176 8.71 9.95 1.71
CA LEU A 176 7.90 9.65 0.52
C LEU A 176 7.34 10.91 -0.11
N LEU A 177 7.19 10.88 -1.43
CA LEU A 177 6.59 11.98 -2.16
C LEU A 177 5.07 11.95 -1.99
N SER A 178 4.53 12.95 -1.28
CA SER A 178 3.08 13.05 -1.09
C SER A 178 2.38 13.41 -2.41
N PRO A 179 1.23 12.77 -2.72
CA PRO A 179 0.37 13.21 -3.82
C PRO A 179 -0.52 14.42 -3.44
N ILE A 180 -0.50 14.86 -2.18
CA ILE A 180 -1.30 15.97 -1.66
C ILE A 180 -0.48 17.25 -1.81
N LYS A 181 -1.03 18.23 -2.53
CA LYS A 181 -0.30 19.45 -2.87
C LYS A 181 0.06 20.27 -1.63
N GLU A 182 -0.86 20.34 -0.67
CA GLU A 182 -0.76 21.08 0.58
C GLU A 182 0.38 20.58 1.46
N VAL A 183 0.77 19.30 1.35
CA VAL A 183 1.96 18.77 2.04
C VAL A 183 3.24 19.45 1.54
N GLY A 184 3.27 19.89 0.27
CA GLY A 184 4.37 20.66 -0.28
C GLY A 184 4.63 21.98 0.46
N ASP A 185 3.58 22.61 0.98
CA ASP A 185 3.67 23.86 1.75
C ASP A 185 4.15 23.62 3.19
N MET A 186 4.13 22.37 3.67
CA MET A 186 4.58 21.96 4.99
C MET A 186 6.06 21.55 5.03
N LEU A 187 6.71 21.36 3.86
CA LEU A 187 8.07 20.84 3.81
C LEU A 187 9.08 21.83 4.39
N GLU A 188 9.94 21.31 5.26
CA GLU A 188 11.05 22.06 5.83
C GLU A 188 12.35 21.80 5.03
N SER A 189 13.38 22.61 5.24
CA SER A 189 14.68 22.40 4.58
C SER A 189 15.35 21.06 4.95
N SER A 190 14.98 20.49 6.08
CA SER A 190 15.38 19.16 6.56
C SER A 190 14.72 18.01 5.81
N ASP A 191 13.62 18.25 5.09
CA ASP A 191 12.90 17.24 4.30
C ASP A 191 13.60 16.99 2.96
N VAL A 192 14.88 16.64 3.02
CA VAL A 192 15.79 16.62 1.86
C VAL A 192 15.28 15.71 0.75
N ILE A 193 14.75 14.53 1.09
CA ILE A 193 14.24 13.56 0.11
C ILE A 193 12.97 14.08 -0.59
N MET A 194 12.01 14.57 0.17
CA MET A 194 10.74 15.07 -0.37
C MET A 194 10.94 16.34 -1.21
N ASN A 195 11.79 17.26 -0.75
CA ASN A 195 12.15 18.45 -1.52
C ASN A 195 12.86 18.09 -2.84
N ALA A 196 13.77 17.12 -2.82
CA ALA A 196 14.42 16.63 -4.04
C ALA A 196 13.40 15.99 -4.99
N GLY A 197 12.48 15.18 -4.48
CA GLY A 197 11.39 14.56 -5.25
C GLY A 197 10.47 15.62 -5.89
N ASN A 198 10.05 16.64 -5.15
CA ASN A 198 9.22 17.73 -5.69
C ASN A 198 9.95 18.48 -6.82
N LYS A 199 11.24 18.77 -6.65
CA LYS A 199 12.05 19.43 -7.68
C LYS A 199 12.22 18.58 -8.95
N MET A 200 12.15 17.25 -8.84
CA MET A 200 12.17 16.39 -10.02
C MET A 200 10.94 16.61 -10.92
N PHE A 201 9.76 16.92 -10.36
CA PHE A 201 8.58 17.19 -11.21
C PHE A 201 8.73 18.42 -12.10
N GLU A 202 9.57 19.38 -11.73
CA GLU A 202 9.84 20.58 -12.55
C GLU A 202 10.72 20.29 -13.77
N THR A 203 11.53 19.24 -13.71
CA THR A 203 12.66 19.04 -14.63
C THR A 203 12.67 17.69 -15.34
N THR A 204 11.89 16.72 -14.86
CA THR A 204 11.84 15.36 -15.39
C THR A 204 10.57 15.10 -16.20
N ILE A 205 10.72 14.30 -17.26
CA ILE A 205 9.59 13.75 -18.00
C ILE A 205 9.11 12.53 -17.20
N VAL A 206 7.98 12.69 -16.52
CA VAL A 206 7.37 11.64 -15.71
C VAL A 206 6.36 10.87 -16.55
N SER A 207 6.48 9.55 -16.57
CA SER A 207 5.49 8.65 -17.16
C SER A 207 4.93 7.70 -16.10
N GLY A 208 3.64 7.38 -16.19
CA GLY A 208 3.08 6.25 -15.48
C GLY A 208 3.70 4.93 -15.99
N VAL A 209 3.74 3.93 -15.12
CA VAL A 209 4.19 2.59 -15.49
C VAL A 209 3.12 1.91 -16.38
N PRO A 210 3.43 1.56 -17.64
CA PRO A 210 2.44 1.02 -18.58
C PRO A 210 2.16 -0.48 -18.37
N SER A 211 2.13 -0.96 -17.12
CA SER A 211 2.04 -2.39 -16.81
C SER A 211 0.77 -3.04 -17.38
N THR A 212 -0.31 -2.27 -17.52
CA THR A 212 -1.58 -2.73 -18.11
C THR A 212 -1.47 -3.08 -19.58
N ASP A 213 -0.49 -2.53 -20.29
CA ASP A 213 -0.33 -2.73 -21.73
C ASP A 213 0.36 -4.06 -22.05
N TYR A 214 0.91 -4.72 -21.03
CA TYR A 214 1.65 -5.96 -21.17
C TYR A 214 0.95 -7.13 -20.47
N THR A 215 1.17 -8.34 -20.99
CA THR A 215 0.64 -9.59 -20.45
C THR A 215 1.36 -10.00 -19.17
N ASP A 216 2.65 -9.71 -19.06
CA ASP A 216 3.49 -9.97 -17.89
C ASP A 216 4.47 -8.81 -17.66
N TRP A 217 4.21 -8.01 -16.62
CA TRP A 217 5.07 -6.88 -16.26
C TRP A 217 6.41 -7.31 -15.67
N ASN A 218 6.48 -8.48 -15.02
CA ASN A 218 7.73 -8.96 -14.47
C ASN A 218 8.70 -9.36 -15.58
N ALA A 219 8.19 -10.02 -16.62
CA ALA A 219 8.98 -10.33 -17.82
C ALA A 219 9.51 -9.06 -18.50
N VAL A 220 8.70 -8.00 -18.61
CA VAL A 220 9.16 -6.70 -19.15
C VAL A 220 10.35 -6.16 -18.35
N LYS A 221 10.27 -6.16 -17.02
CA LYS A 221 11.37 -5.67 -16.16
C LYS A 221 12.65 -6.46 -16.37
N LEU A 222 12.55 -7.79 -16.53
CA LEU A 222 13.72 -8.64 -16.78
C LEU A 222 14.42 -8.29 -18.09
N LEU A 223 13.68 -8.01 -19.17
CA LEU A 223 14.28 -7.57 -20.45
C LEU A 223 15.12 -6.28 -20.30
N TYR A 224 14.61 -5.30 -19.53
CA TYR A 224 15.38 -4.09 -19.23
C TYR A 224 16.57 -4.40 -18.30
N GLY A 225 16.39 -5.31 -17.35
CA GLY A 225 17.47 -5.81 -16.48
C GLY A 225 18.62 -6.40 -17.29
N ASP A 226 18.33 -7.32 -18.21
CA ASP A 226 19.30 -7.95 -19.10
C ASP A 226 20.08 -6.92 -19.93
N LEU A 227 19.39 -5.88 -20.45
CA LEU A 227 20.02 -4.78 -21.15
C LEU A 227 20.97 -3.99 -20.25
N PHE A 228 20.54 -3.64 -19.03
CA PHE A 228 21.37 -2.88 -18.08
C PHE A 228 22.57 -3.69 -17.60
N GLU A 229 22.38 -4.97 -17.28
CA GLU A 229 23.46 -5.88 -16.88
C GLU A 229 24.48 -6.00 -18.01
N LYS A 230 24.03 -6.18 -19.25
CA LYS A 230 24.91 -6.21 -20.42
C LYS A 230 25.75 -4.95 -20.54
N ILE A 231 25.12 -3.77 -20.46
CA ILE A 231 25.83 -2.47 -20.51
C ILE A 231 26.81 -2.33 -19.34
N ALA A 232 26.42 -2.75 -18.13
CA ALA A 232 27.28 -2.66 -16.96
C ALA A 232 28.51 -3.57 -17.08
N GLU A 233 28.34 -4.78 -17.62
CA GLU A 233 29.41 -5.74 -17.84
C GLU A 233 30.36 -5.30 -18.96
N THR A 234 29.83 -4.89 -20.11
CA THR A 234 30.64 -4.53 -21.29
C THR A 234 31.16 -3.10 -21.25
N LYS A 235 30.48 -2.24 -20.47
CA LYS A 235 30.67 -0.77 -20.46
C LYS A 235 30.41 -0.12 -21.82
N GLU A 236 29.65 -0.78 -22.69
CA GLU A 236 29.33 -0.35 -24.05
C GLU A 236 27.86 -0.65 -24.38
N LEU A 237 27.29 0.09 -25.34
CA LEU A 237 25.95 -0.21 -25.85
C LEU A 237 25.97 -1.54 -26.63
N PRO A 238 24.98 -2.42 -26.44
CA PRO A 238 24.84 -3.62 -27.25
C PRO A 238 24.65 -3.31 -28.73
N ASP A 239 24.88 -4.31 -29.58
CA ASP A 239 24.67 -4.18 -31.02
C ASP A 239 23.17 -4.19 -31.39
N ASP A 240 22.89 -3.83 -32.64
CA ASP A 240 21.52 -3.78 -33.17
C ASP A 240 20.83 -5.15 -33.12
N ALA A 241 21.58 -6.25 -33.22
CA ALA A 241 21.02 -7.60 -33.17
C ALA A 241 20.42 -7.88 -31.79
N PHE A 242 21.15 -7.55 -30.72
CA PHE A 242 20.67 -7.67 -29.35
C PHE A 242 19.47 -6.75 -29.08
N PHE A 243 19.51 -5.50 -29.53
CA PHE A 243 18.37 -4.58 -29.38
C PHE A 243 17.12 -5.09 -30.11
N ASN A 244 17.26 -5.57 -31.34
CA ASN A 244 16.15 -6.09 -32.12
C ASN A 244 15.54 -7.35 -31.48
N ASP A 245 16.37 -8.22 -30.90
CA ASP A 245 15.89 -9.39 -30.16
C ASP A 245 15.08 -8.99 -28.92
N LEU A 246 15.63 -8.12 -28.07
CA LEU A 246 14.90 -7.60 -26.90
C LEU A 246 13.60 -6.89 -27.29
N GLN A 247 13.61 -6.11 -28.38
CA GLN A 247 12.42 -5.43 -28.87
C GLN A 247 11.35 -6.43 -29.31
N SER A 248 11.73 -7.50 -30.02
CA SER A 248 10.82 -8.59 -30.41
C SER A 248 10.20 -9.28 -29.19
N GLN A 249 11.02 -9.58 -28.18
CA GLN A 249 10.54 -10.16 -26.91
C GLN A 249 9.56 -9.21 -26.20
N LEU A 250 9.89 -7.92 -26.11
CA LEU A 250 9.02 -6.90 -25.52
C LEU A 250 7.67 -6.78 -26.26
N ASP A 251 7.70 -6.79 -27.59
CA ASP A 251 6.49 -6.69 -28.40
C ASP A 251 5.61 -7.94 -28.29
N SER A 252 6.20 -9.13 -28.09
CA SER A 252 5.47 -10.36 -27.81
C SER A 252 4.69 -10.32 -26.48
N LEU A 253 5.15 -9.49 -25.54
CA LEU A 253 4.48 -9.27 -24.25
C LEU A 253 3.35 -8.23 -24.34
N ARG A 254 3.25 -7.44 -25.41
CA ARG A 254 2.18 -6.44 -25.54
C ARG A 254 0.82 -7.12 -25.67
N LYS A 255 -0.16 -6.66 -24.91
CA LYS A 255 -1.56 -7.06 -25.12
C LYS A 255 -2.01 -6.55 -26.48
N LEU A 256 -2.63 -7.44 -27.26
CA LEU A 256 -3.32 -7.03 -28.48
C LEU A 256 -4.40 -6.01 -28.09
N VAL A 257 -4.29 -4.79 -28.65
CA VAL A 257 -5.34 -3.78 -28.51
C VAL A 257 -6.63 -4.41 -29.03
N ARG A 258 -7.59 -4.69 -28.14
CA ARG A 258 -8.96 -4.94 -28.57
C ARG A 258 -9.47 -3.61 -29.12
N LYS A 259 -9.52 -3.51 -30.46
CA LYS A 259 -10.31 -2.47 -31.14
C LYS A 259 -11.77 -2.54 -30.70
#